data_AF-A0A8J6IE97-F1
#
_entry.id   AF-A0A8J6IE97-F1
#
_cell.length_a   1.000
_cell.length_b   1.000
_cell.length_c   1.000
_cell.angle_alpha   90.00
_cell.angle_beta   90.00
_cell.angle_gamma   90.00
#
_symmetry.space_group_name_H-M   'P 1'
#
loop_
_entity.id
_entity.type
_entity.pdbx_description
1 polymer ?
#
loop_
_entity_poly.entity_id
_entity_poly.type
_entity_poly.pdbx_seq_one_letter_code
_entity_poly.pdbx_strand_id
1 'polypeptide(L)' 'MPIKTAPALPVSSEQRAGLARMARSSTLPHRAVIQARGLLLAADGVANQEIARRCEVDSD' A
#
# COMPACT_ATOMS: atom_id res chain seq x y z
N MET A 1 19.09 -14.35 -0.25
CA MET A 1 18.26 -14.26 -1.47
C MET A 1 18.33 -12.84 -2.00
N PRO A 2 18.46 -12.59 -3.31
CA PRO A 2 18.48 -11.22 -3.84
C PRO A 2 17.12 -10.57 -3.60
N ILE A 3 17.14 -9.34 -3.10
CA ILE A 3 15.94 -8.55 -2.82
C ILE A 3 15.38 -8.12 -4.17
N LYS A 4 14.29 -8.75 -4.64
CA LYS A 4 13.58 -8.32 -5.85
C LYS A 4 12.72 -7.11 -5.51
N THR A 5 13.14 -5.93 -5.94
CA THR A 5 12.30 -4.72 -5.90
C THR A 5 11.30 -4.80 -7.04
N ALA A 6 10.00 -4.79 -6.72
CA ALA A 6 8.97 -4.65 -7.73
C ALA A 6 9.02 -3.24 -8.32
N PRO A 7 8.74 -3.06 -9.63
CA PRO A 7 8.53 -1.74 -10.19
C PRO A 7 7.34 -1.05 -9.49
N ALA A 8 7.35 0.29 -9.46
CA ALA A 8 6.26 1.07 -8.86
C ALA A 8 4.91 0.69 -9.48
N LEU A 9 3.88 0.55 -8.64
CA LEU A 9 2.54 0.23 -9.08
C LEU A 9 2.00 1.42 -9.91
N PRO A 10 1.59 1.23 -11.19
CA PRO A 10 0.95 2.29 -11.95
C PRO A 10 -0.44 2.56 -11.39
N VAL A 11 -0.67 3.78 -10.92
CA VAL A 11 -1.94 4.21 -10.32
C VAL A 11 -2.35 5.55 -10.93
N SER A 12 -3.58 5.65 -11.43
CA SER A 12 -4.11 6.91 -11.94
C SER A 12 -4.32 7.93 -10.81
N SER A 13 -4.42 9.21 -11.14
CA SER A 13 -4.70 10.27 -10.16
C SER A 13 -6.01 10.03 -9.40
N GLU A 14 -7.04 9.51 -10.08
CA GLU A 14 -8.33 9.17 -9.48
C GLU A 14 -8.22 7.99 -8.52
N GLN A 15 -7.52 6.92 -8.93
CA GLN A 15 -7.27 5.76 -8.06
C GLN A 15 -6.45 6.16 -6.83
N ARG A 16 -5.42 7.01 -7.00
CA ARG A 16 -4.61 7.54 -5.90
C ARG A 16 -5.46 8.35 -4.92
N ALA A 17 -6.37 9.19 -5.41
CA ALA A 17 -7.30 9.95 -4.56
C ALA A 17 -8.26 9.02 -3.79
N GLY A 18 -8.80 7.98 -4.45
CA GLY A 18 -9.64 6.96 -3.81
C GLY A 18 -8.91 6.22 -2.69
N LEU A 19 -7.70 5.72 -2.97
CA LEU A 19 -6.85 5.06 -1.98
C LEU A 19 -6.49 5.98 -0.82
N ALA A 20 -6.17 7.25 -1.08
CA ALA A 20 -5.90 8.24 -0.03
C ALA A 20 -7.11 8.49 0.87
N ARG A 21 -8.32 8.52 0.32
CA ARG A 21 -9.56 8.60 1.10
C ARG A 21 -9.77 7.36 1.97
N MET A 22 -9.56 6.17 1.40
CA MET A 22 -9.69 4.90 2.13
C MET A 22 -8.67 4.79 3.27
N ALA A 23 -7.41 5.17 3.02
CA ALA A 23 -6.32 5.12 3.99
C ALA A 23 -6.53 6.03 5.23
N ARG A 24 -7.42 7.02 5.11
CA ARG A 24 -7.80 7.97 6.18
C ARG A 24 -9.18 7.69 6.78
N SER A 25 -9.89 6.67 6.29
CA SER A 25 -11.24 6.36 6.76
C SER A 25 -11.22 5.78 8.18
N SER A 26 -12.13 6.25 9.03
CA SER A 26 -12.40 5.70 10.36
C SER A 26 -13.55 4.69 10.37
N THR A 27 -14.27 4.53 9.25
CA THR A 27 -15.48 3.69 9.16
C THR A 27 -15.28 2.45 8.30
N LEU A 28 -14.20 2.38 7.51
CA LEU A 28 -13.88 1.20 6.72
C LEU A 28 -13.27 0.09 7.59
N PRO A 29 -13.41 -1.19 7.19
CA PRO A 29 -12.72 -2.29 7.84
C PRO A 29 -11.21 -2.01 7.94
N HIS A 30 -10.61 -2.29 9.09
CA HIS A 30 -9.20 -2.02 9.36
C HIS A 30 -8.27 -2.56 8.26
N ARG A 31 -8.51 -3.79 7.79
CA ARG A 31 -7.77 -4.41 6.69
C ARG A 31 -7.81 -3.60 5.39
N ALA A 32 -8.97 -3.02 5.04
CA ALA A 32 -9.11 -2.19 3.84
C ALA A 32 -8.31 -0.88 3.96
N VAL A 33 -8.24 -0.30 5.16
CA VAL A 33 -7.42 0.88 5.45
C VAL A 33 -5.94 0.55 5.31
N ILE A 34 -5.49 -0.58 5.86
CA ILE A 34 -4.09 -1.05 5.76
C ILE A 34 -3.72 -1.37 4.30
N GLN A 35 -4.60 -2.06 3.56
CA GLN A 35 -4.38 -2.34 2.13
C GLN A 35 -4.28 -1.07 1.30
N ALA A 36 -5.14 -0.07 1.55
CA ALA A 36 -5.08 1.20 0.84
C ALA A 36 -3.74 1.92 1.11
N ARG A 37 -3.24 1.88 2.35
CA ARG A 37 -1.91 2.42 2.71
C ARG A 37 -0.79 1.66 1.99
N GLY A 38 -0.85 0.34 1.94
CA GLY A 38 0.13 -0.48 1.25
C GLY A 38 0.18 -0.19 -0.26
N LEU A 39 -0.98 -0.04 -0.90
CA LEU A 39 -1.07 0.29 -2.34
C LEU A 39 -0.53 1.70 -2.65
N LEU A 40 -0.73 2.67 -1.76
CA LEU A 40 -0.13 4.01 -1.90
C LEU A 40 1.40 3.94 -1.83
N LEU A 41 1.95 3.19 -0.89
CA LEU A 41 3.40 2.99 -0.77
C LEU A 41 3.96 2.26 -2.01
N ALA A 42 3.25 1.26 -2.54
CA ALA A 42 3.64 0.57 -3.77
C ALA A 42 3.61 1.51 -4.98
N ALA A 43 2.63 2.42 -5.05
CA ALA A 43 2.55 3.45 -6.08
C ALA A 43 3.69 4.48 -5.98
N ASP A 44 4.24 4.67 -4.79
CA ASP A 44 5.42 5.50 -4.54
C ASP A 44 6.75 4.74 -4.74
N GLY A 45 6.68 3.48 -5.22
CA GLY A 45 7.85 2.65 -5.51
C GLY A 45 8.54 2.05 -4.29
N VAL A 46 7.87 2.03 -3.13
CA VAL A 46 8.40 1.42 -1.92
C VAL A 46 8.46 -0.11 -2.09
N ALA A 47 9.57 -0.72 -1.66
CA ALA A 47 9.75 -2.17 -1.77
C ALA A 47 8.73 -2.94 -0.91
N ASN A 48 8.25 -4.09 -1.40
CA ASN A 48 7.23 -4.89 -0.69
C ASN A 48 7.62 -5.24 0.76
N GLN A 49 8.89 -5.52 1.03
CA GLN A 49 9.38 -5.81 2.39
C GLN A 49 9.26 -4.60 3.32
N GLU A 50 9.48 -3.40 2.79
CA GLU A 50 9.31 -2.15 3.53
C GLU A 50 7.82 -1.83 3.72
N ILE A 51 6.98 -2.13 2.73
CA ILE A 51 5.52 -2.01 2.85
C ILE A 51 4.99 -2.94 3.95
N ALA A 52 5.40 -4.21 3.94
CA ALA A 52 5.04 -5.19 4.96
C ALA A 52 5.36 -4.69 6.37
N ARG A 53 6.58 -4.18 6.57
CA ARG A 53 7.01 -3.59 7.84
C ARG A 53 6.16 -2.38 8.26
N ARG A 54 5.87 -1.46 7.33
CA ARG A 54 5.09 -0.23 7.62
C ARG A 54 3.60 -0.49 7.84
N CYS A 55 3.08 -1.55 7.24
CA CYS A 55 1.69 -1.95 7.36
C CYS A 55 1.46 -2.97 8.48
N GLU A 56 2.51 -3.41 9.18
CA GLU A 56 2.46 -4.46 10.21
C GLU A 56 1.77 -5.73 9.70
N VAL A 57 2.02 -6.07 8.43
CA VAL A 57 1.47 -7.27 7.78
C VAL A 57 2.60 -8.23 7.46
N ASP A 58 2.45 -9.49 7.90
CA ASP A 58 3.32 -10.56 7.46
C ASP A 58 2.87 -11.11 6.10
N SER A 59 3.83 -11.57 5.31
CA SER A 59 3.56 -12.36 4.11
C SER A 59 3.42 -13.81 4.55
N ASP A 60 2.19 -14.26 4.79
CA ASP A 60 1.88 -15.70 4.86
C ASP A 60 1.84 -16.29 3.43
#